data_AF-A0A6S6T7P9-F1
#
_entry.id   AF-A0A6S6T7P9-F1
#
_cell.length_a   1.000
_cell.length_b   1.000
_cell.length_c   1.000
_cell.angle_alpha   90.00
_cell.angle_beta   90.00
_cell.angle_gamma   90.00
#
_symmetry.space_group_name_H-M   'P 1'
#
loop_
_entity.id
_entity.type
_entity.pdbx_description
1 polymer ?
#
loop_
_entity_poly.entity_id
_entity_poly.type
_entity_poly.pdbx_seq_one_letter_code
_entity_poly.pdbx_strand_id
1 'polypeptide(L)'
;MSKNNKIDYNLDEEEKKILEDIENNKYVSLAETNPNKFKEDVKKYSDIAKNTIKSLNKKKSLNLRVYENDIPRIRAIAMEKGLPYQTFLASIIHQIATKQIEI
;
A
#
# COMPACT_ATOMS: atom_id res chain seq x y z
N MET A 1 -9.59 37.20 1.53
CA MET A 1 -9.51 36.92 0.07
C MET A 1 -8.66 35.68 -0.12
N SER A 2 -9.31 34.55 -0.45
CA SER A 2 -8.65 33.24 -0.50
C SER A 2 -7.76 33.13 -1.74
N LYS A 3 -6.54 32.62 -1.55
CA LYS A 3 -5.57 32.37 -2.64
C LYS A 3 -5.99 31.10 -3.39
N ASN A 4 -6.52 31.27 -4.61
CA ASN A 4 -6.70 30.16 -5.55
C ASN A 4 -5.36 29.86 -6.24
N ASN A 5 -4.59 28.92 -5.66
CA ASN A 5 -3.50 28.27 -6.40
C ASN A 5 -4.14 27.21 -7.33
N LYS A 6 -4.37 27.58 -8.60
CA LYS A 6 -4.71 26.61 -9.65
C LYS A 6 -3.47 25.76 -9.93
N ILE A 7 -3.45 24.55 -9.38
CA ILE A 7 -2.53 23.49 -9.83
C ILE A 7 -3.10 23.01 -11.17
N ASP A 8 -2.33 23.13 -12.24
CA ASP A 8 -2.74 22.74 -13.60
C ASP A 8 -2.60 21.21 -13.71
N TYR A 9 -3.71 20.50 -13.45
CA TYR A 9 -3.76 19.05 -13.59
C TYR A 9 -3.98 18.70 -15.06
N ASN A 10 -3.04 17.97 -15.67
CA ASN A 10 -3.24 17.39 -17.00
C ASN A 10 -4.13 16.15 -16.87
N LEU A 11 -5.43 16.39 -16.76
CA LEU A 11 -6.44 15.36 -16.57
C LEU A 11 -6.75 14.67 -17.89
N ASP A 12 -6.88 13.35 -17.85
CA ASP A 12 -7.40 12.62 -19.00
C ASP A 12 -8.91 12.84 -19.17
N GLU A 13 -9.47 12.36 -20.29
CA GLU A 13 -10.88 12.57 -20.62
C GLU A 13 -11.84 11.85 -19.64
N GLU A 14 -11.42 10.76 -19.00
CA GLU A 14 -12.23 10.08 -17.98
C GLU A 14 -12.24 10.88 -16.67
N GLU A 15 -11.09 11.39 -16.25
CA GLU A 15 -10.92 12.20 -15.03
C GLU A 15 -11.67 13.54 -15.12
N LYS A 16 -11.63 14.21 -16.28
CA LYS A 16 -12.42 15.44 -16.52
C LYS A 16 -13.92 15.17 -16.36
N LYS A 17 -14.40 14.06 -16.91
CA LYS A 17 -15.81 13.68 -16.84
C LYS A 17 -16.25 13.37 -15.41
N ILE A 18 -15.41 12.69 -14.62
CA ILE A 18 -15.68 12.43 -13.20
C ILE A 18 -15.79 13.75 -12.43
N LEU A 19 -14.91 14.71 -12.69
CA LEU A 19 -14.96 16.04 -12.08
C LEU A 19 -16.25 16.78 -12.42
N GLU A 20 -16.63 16.83 -13.70
CA GLU A 20 -17.90 17.42 -14.12
C GLU A 20 -19.10 16.73 -13.46
N ASP A 21 -19.09 15.40 -13.34
CA ASP A 21 -20.18 14.64 -12.72
C ASP A 21 -20.26 14.89 -11.20
N ILE A 22 -19.12 15.11 -10.52
CA ILE A 22 -19.05 15.54 -9.12
C ILE A 22 -19.58 16.97 -8.96
N GLU A 23 -19.12 17.93 -9.78
CA GLU A 23 -19.55 19.33 -9.72
C GLU A 23 -21.06 19.48 -9.99
N ASN A 24 -21.59 18.66 -10.89
CA ASN A 24 -23.02 18.61 -11.20
C ASN A 24 -23.85 17.78 -10.18
N ASN A 25 -23.26 17.33 -9.06
CA ASN A 25 -23.92 16.52 -8.02
C ASN A 25 -24.68 15.29 -8.59
N LYS A 26 -24.15 14.66 -9.65
CA LYS A 26 -24.82 13.52 -10.30
C LYS A 26 -24.72 12.23 -9.49
N TYR A 27 -23.75 12.14 -8.58
CA TYR A 27 -23.56 10.97 -7.73
C TYR A 27 -24.49 11.03 -6.52
N VAL A 28 -25.28 9.98 -6.36
CA VAL A 28 -26.17 9.77 -5.21
C VAL A 28 -25.66 8.61 -4.36
N SER A 29 -25.88 8.69 -3.05
CA SER A 29 -25.41 7.66 -2.13
C SER A 29 -26.02 6.31 -2.48
N LEU A 30 -25.17 5.28 -2.57
CA LEU A 30 -25.62 3.91 -2.75
C LEU A 30 -26.45 3.43 -1.55
N ALA A 31 -26.20 3.99 -0.36
CA ALA A 31 -26.98 3.69 0.84
C ALA A 31 -28.44 4.17 0.73
N GLU A 32 -28.69 5.23 -0.04
CA GLU A 32 -30.03 5.80 -0.27
C GLU A 32 -30.73 5.13 -1.43
N THR A 33 -30.00 4.83 -2.51
CA THR A 33 -30.55 4.27 -3.75
C THR A 33 -30.67 2.75 -3.74
N ASN A 34 -29.77 2.04 -3.07
CA ASN A 34 -29.81 0.58 -2.94
C ASN A 34 -29.15 0.11 -1.62
N PRO A 35 -29.87 0.19 -0.49
CA PRO A 35 -29.34 -0.12 0.84
C PRO A 35 -28.81 -1.56 0.99
N ASN A 36 -29.40 -2.52 0.26
CA ASN A 36 -28.99 -3.92 0.32
C ASN A 36 -27.63 -4.13 -0.36
N LYS A 37 -27.45 -3.56 -1.56
CA LYS A 37 -26.17 -3.60 -2.28
C LYS A 37 -25.07 -2.86 -1.51
N PHE A 38 -25.40 -1.71 -0.90
CA PHE A 38 -24.46 -0.99 -0.04
C PHE A 38 -23.96 -1.85 1.14
N LYS A 39 -24.86 -2.53 1.85
CA LYS A 39 -24.47 -3.43 2.96
C LYS A 39 -23.61 -4.61 2.48
N GLU A 40 -23.93 -5.18 1.33
CA GLU A 40 -23.15 -6.27 0.72
C GLU A 40 -21.74 -5.80 0.35
N ASP A 41 -21.62 -4.67 -0.33
CA ASP A 41 -20.36 -4.08 -0.74
C ASP A 41 -19.50 -3.71 0.48
N VAL A 42 -20.07 -3.05 1.48
CA VAL A 42 -19.37 -2.72 2.74
C VAL A 42 -18.84 -3.99 3.41
N LYS A 43 -19.65 -5.05 3.49
CA LYS A 43 -19.22 -6.32 4.07
C LYS A 43 -18.07 -6.92 3.26
N LYS A 44 -18.21 -6.98 1.92
CA LYS A 44 -17.21 -7.51 1.01
C LYS A 44 -15.88 -6.77 1.14
N TYR A 45 -15.89 -5.44 1.09
CA TYR A 45 -14.67 -4.63 1.24
C TYR A 45 -14.06 -4.76 2.63
N SER A 46 -14.88 -4.82 3.69
CA SER A 46 -14.40 -5.08 5.05
C SER A 46 -13.68 -6.43 5.15
N ASP A 47 -14.24 -7.47 4.54
CA ASP A 47 -13.67 -8.82 4.56
C ASP A 47 -12.38 -8.89 3.74
N ILE A 48 -12.32 -8.23 2.57
CA ILE A 48 -11.09 -8.09 1.78
C ILE A 48 -10.00 -7.41 2.61
N ALA A 49 -10.30 -6.26 3.22
CA ALA A 49 -9.34 -5.52 4.02
C ALA A 49 -8.82 -6.36 5.20
N LYS A 50 -9.72 -7.04 5.94
CA LYS A 50 -9.36 -7.94 7.03
C LYS A 50 -8.47 -9.09 6.56
N ASN A 51 -8.81 -9.71 5.43
CA ASN A 51 -8.05 -10.83 4.88
C ASN A 51 -6.64 -10.40 4.41
N THR A 52 -6.53 -9.23 3.79
CA THR A 52 -5.25 -8.65 3.37
C THR A 52 -4.37 -8.35 4.57
N ILE A 53 -4.89 -7.65 5.60
CA ILE A 53 -4.16 -7.36 6.84
C ILE A 53 -3.73 -8.65 7.53
N LYS A 54 -4.63 -9.65 7.59
CA LYS A 54 -4.32 -10.96 8.17
C LYS A 54 -3.23 -11.69 7.39
N SER A 55 -3.21 -11.59 6.07
CA SER A 55 -2.18 -12.19 5.21
C SER A 55 -0.82 -11.51 5.40
N LEU A 56 -0.80 -10.18 5.40
CA LEU A 56 0.42 -9.37 5.56
C LEU A 56 1.07 -9.54 6.94
N ASN A 57 0.27 -9.73 7.98
CA ASN A 57 0.76 -9.91 9.36
C ASN A 57 1.18 -11.35 9.69
N LYS A 58 0.89 -12.31 8.82
CA LYS A 58 1.34 -13.70 9.00
C LYS A 58 2.83 -13.81 8.72
N LYS A 59 3.62 -13.82 9.79
CA LYS A 59 5.06 -14.08 9.74
C LYS A 59 5.32 -15.59 9.83
N LYS A 60 6.19 -16.11 8.97
CA LYS A 60 6.72 -17.48 9.04
C LYS A 60 8.22 -17.40 9.25
N SER A 61 8.78 -18.26 10.11
CA SER A 61 10.22 -18.36 10.31
C SER A 61 10.90 -18.99 9.09
N LEU A 62 12.08 -18.48 8.75
CA LEU A 62 12.92 -18.96 7.66
C LEU A 62 14.33 -19.20 8.21
N ASN A 63 14.86 -20.41 8.03
CA ASN A 63 16.25 -20.73 8.37
C ASN A 63 17.14 -20.46 7.15
N LEU A 64 18.16 -19.62 7.30
CA LEU A 64 19.14 -19.30 6.26
C LEU A 64 20.55 -19.65 6.75
N ARG A 65 21.36 -20.24 5.87
CA ARG A 65 22.81 -20.36 6.08
C ARG A 65 23.50 -19.22 5.34
N VAL A 66 24.37 -18.50 6.04
CA VAL A 66 25.19 -17.41 5.49
C VAL A 66 26.65 -17.68 5.82
N TYR A 67 27.56 -17.06 5.07
CA TYR A 67 28.97 -17.12 5.42
C TYR A 67 29.21 -16.35 6.73
N GLU A 68 30.01 -16.92 7.63
CA GLU A 68 30.31 -16.31 8.93
C GLU A 68 30.94 -14.92 8.78
N ASN A 69 31.81 -14.76 7.78
CA ASN A 69 32.49 -13.52 7.46
C ASN A 69 31.54 -12.40 6.97
N ASP A 70 30.36 -12.75 6.45
CA ASP A 70 29.38 -11.75 5.98
C ASP A 70 28.58 -11.14 7.13
N ILE A 71 28.41 -11.88 8.24
CA ILE A 71 27.64 -11.44 9.41
C ILE A 71 28.10 -10.07 9.94
N PRO A 72 29.39 -9.81 10.21
CA PRO A 72 29.83 -8.50 10.69
C PRO A 72 29.58 -7.39 9.67
N ARG A 73 29.78 -7.67 8.37
CA ARG A 73 29.55 -6.69 7.30
C ARG A 73 28.08 -6.29 7.19
N ILE A 74 27.17 -7.26 7.25
CA ILE A 74 25.73 -7.00 7.21
C ILE A 74 25.28 -6.24 8.47
N ARG A 75 25.83 -6.55 9.65
CA ARG A 75 25.55 -5.77 10.87
C ARG A 75 25.99 -4.32 10.74
N ALA A 76 27.16 -4.05 10.18
CA ALA A 76 27.63 -2.69 9.95
C ALA A 76 26.66 -1.90 9.05
N ILE A 77 26.23 -2.49 7.93
CA ILE A 77 25.25 -1.88 7.02
C ILE A 77 23.91 -1.60 7.72
N ALA A 78 23.45 -2.54 8.55
CA ALA A 78 22.21 -2.37 9.31
C ALA A 78 22.32 -1.22 10.33
N MET A 79 23.47 -1.11 11.02
CA MET A 79 23.76 -0.02 11.95
C MET A 79 23.82 1.34 11.26
N GLU A 80 24.45 1.44 10.09
CA GLU A 80 24.47 2.66 9.26
C GLU A 80 23.05 3.11 8.89
N LYS A 81 22.15 2.15 8.61
CA LYS A 81 20.74 2.41 8.32
C LYS A 81 19.88 2.63 9.57
N GLY A 82 20.46 2.54 10.77
CA GLY A 82 19.72 2.65 12.04
C GLY A 82 18.70 1.53 12.26
N LEU A 83 18.89 0.37 11.62
CA LEU A 83 17.98 -0.77 11.69
C LEU A 83 18.60 -1.94 12.45
N PRO A 84 17.82 -2.72 13.22
CA PRO A 84 18.27 -4.00 13.72
C PRO A 84 18.68 -4.93 12.59
N TYR A 85 19.77 -5.69 12.74
CA TYR A 85 20.28 -6.63 11.74
C TYR A 85 19.20 -7.56 11.16
N GLN A 86 18.36 -8.14 12.02
CA GLN A 86 17.28 -9.03 11.60
C GLN A 86 16.21 -8.29 10.78
N THR A 87 15.86 -7.07 11.19
CA THR A 87 14.91 -6.22 10.46
C THR A 87 15.46 -5.82 9.10
N PHE A 88 16.75 -5.48 9.03
CA PHE A 88 17.41 -5.16 7.77
C PHE A 88 17.38 -6.35 6.81
N LEU A 89 17.76 -7.55 7.26
CA LEU A 89 17.68 -8.76 6.43
C LEU A 89 16.26 -9.07 5.97
N ALA A 90 15.28 -8.95 6.86
CA ALA A 90 13.87 -9.14 6.49
C ALA A 90 13.42 -8.15 5.41
N SER A 91 13.90 -6.89 5.48
CA SER A 91 13.58 -5.87 4.48
C SER A 91 14.15 -6.19 3.10
N ILE A 92 15.40 -6.67 3.02
CA ILE A 92 16.01 -7.08 1.75
C ILE A 92 15.28 -8.27 1.13
N ILE A 93 14.93 -9.29 1.92
CA ILE A 93 14.15 -10.44 1.45
C ILE A 93 12.79 -9.98 0.90
N HIS A 94 12.15 -9.02 1.58
CA HIS A 94 10.87 -8.46 1.13
C HIS A 94 11.01 -7.65 -0.17
N GLN A 95 12.07 -6.85 -0.31
CA GLN A 95 12.36 -6.08 -1.52
C GLN A 95 12.60 -6.99 -2.74
N ILE A 96 13.30 -8.12 -2.53
CA ILE A 96 13.49 -9.15 -3.56
C ILE A 96 12.13 -9.78 -3.93
N ALA A 97 11.33 -10.18 -2.95
CA ALA A 97 10.03 -10.79 -3.20
C ALA A 97 9.04 -9.86 -3.93
N THR A 98 9.15 -8.55 -3.71
CA THR A 98 8.33 -7.52 -4.35
C THR A 98 8.92 -6.97 -5.65
N LYS A 99 10.05 -7.54 -6.13
CA LYS A 99 10.77 -7.10 -7.33
C LYS A 99 11.18 -5.61 -7.32
N GLN A 100 11.35 -5.04 -6.13
CA GLN A 100 11.91 -3.69 -5.99
C GLN A 100 13.42 -3.66 -6.28
N ILE A 101 14.05 -4.84 -6.29
CA ILE A 101 15.43 -5.06 -6.70
C ILE A 101 15.37 -6.00 -7.91
N GLU A 102 15.91 -5.55 -9.05
CA GLU A 102 16.20 -6.44 -10.19
C GLU A 102 17.48 -7.22 -9.88
N ILE A 103 17.45 -8.53 -10.14
CA ILE A 103 18.58 -9.45 -9.96
C ILE A 103 19.20 -9.71 -11.33
#